data_AF-A0A352BVB2-F1
#
_entry.id   AF-A0A352BVB2-F1
#
_cell.length_a   1.000
_cell.length_b   1.000
_cell.length_c   1.000
_cell.angle_alpha   90.00
_cell.angle_beta   90.00
_cell.angle_gamma   90.00
#
_symmetry.space_group_name_H-M   'P 1'
#
loop_
_entity.id
_entity.type
_entity.pdbx_description
1 polymer ?
#
loop_
_entity_poly.entity_id
_entity_poly.type
_entity_poly.pdbx_seq_one_letter_code
_entity_poly.pdbx_strand_id
1 'polypeptide(L)'
;MLYDYLVLAPGAETNFYNIPGAEKYSLPLKSISDAVKIKNHCIVQMERASHTQNRNERKKMLRFVVVGGGPTGVELAAELEEFIKETFSSYYPPEIIADASIVLVQKDRELVPHFGPRVRQQSLRTLEKKGVTVMLGSTVKEVGVSYIVSDKNVKIFAETVIWVAGVKPAELKFDGKVAQSPDGRLIVNQYLQLENYRNIFALGDFASFAQKNRKNVFVPLPALAQVAEKQARAVAKNIQLAVAGKALRAFRYRHAGNLISLGQWMAVGEMLNFTFSGRLTWWVWRTIYLSKLISWRKKVRVAIDWTMNLFSPRDISEL
;
A
#
# COMPACT_ATOMS: atom_id res chain seq x y z
N MET A 1 4.32 29.68 18.31
CA MET A 1 4.66 28.56 19.20
C MET A 1 6.17 28.45 19.29
N LEU A 2 6.72 28.28 20.50
CA LEU A 2 8.14 28.00 20.72
C LEU A 2 8.31 26.50 21.02
N TYR A 3 9.44 25.91 20.64
CA TYR A 3 9.77 24.51 20.92
C TYR A 3 11.25 24.36 21.26
N ASP A 4 11.58 23.44 22.16
CA ASP A 4 12.97 23.05 22.42
C ASP A 4 13.44 22.01 21.41
N TYR A 5 12.58 21.02 21.14
CA TYR A 5 12.79 19.96 20.15
C TYR A 5 11.56 19.81 19.26
N LEU A 6 11.78 19.55 17.96
CA LEU A 6 10.74 19.33 16.97
C LEU A 6 10.93 17.97 16.29
N VAL A 7 9.84 17.20 16.14
CA VAL A 7 9.84 15.93 15.40
C VAL A 7 8.86 16.03 14.23
N LEU A 8 9.39 16.00 13.01
CA LEU A 8 8.63 16.03 11.77
C LEU A 8 8.28 14.61 11.32
N ALA A 9 7.00 14.26 11.43
CA ALA A 9 6.47 12.98 10.99
C ALA A 9 5.08 13.09 10.30
N PRO A 10 4.87 14.05 9.36
CA PRO A 10 3.58 14.20 8.68
C PRO A 10 3.26 13.02 7.73
N GLY A 11 4.25 12.18 7.43
CA GLY A 11 4.11 11.05 6.54
C GLY A 11 4.19 11.47 5.08
N ALA A 12 3.33 10.87 4.26
CA ALA A 12 3.33 11.03 2.81
C ALA A 12 1.90 11.05 2.28
N GLU A 13 1.72 11.62 1.10
CA GLU A 13 0.49 11.75 0.34
C GLU A 13 0.53 10.86 -0.91
N THR A 14 -0.61 10.64 -1.54
CA THR A 14 -0.68 9.92 -2.82
C THR A 14 0.04 10.72 -3.91
N ASN A 15 0.87 10.05 -4.70
CA ASN A 15 1.51 10.68 -5.85
C ASN A 15 0.84 10.22 -7.15
N PHE A 16 0.19 11.16 -7.83
CA PHE A 16 -0.45 10.94 -9.14
C PHE A 16 0.50 11.19 -10.32
N TYR A 17 1.76 11.58 -10.05
CA TYR A 17 2.80 11.82 -11.06
C TYR A 17 2.41 12.83 -12.15
N ASN A 18 1.51 13.77 -11.82
CA ASN A 18 0.92 14.73 -12.76
C ASN A 18 0.27 14.06 -13.99
N ILE A 19 -0.19 12.83 -13.85
CA ILE A 19 -0.88 12.10 -14.93
C ILE A 19 -2.26 12.73 -15.12
N PRO A 20 -2.59 13.21 -16.34
CA PRO A 20 -3.86 13.85 -16.62
C PRO A 20 -5.06 13.02 -16.16
N GLY A 21 -5.91 13.65 -15.35
CA GLY A 21 -7.15 13.06 -14.84
C GLY A 21 -6.98 12.02 -13.73
N ALA A 22 -5.76 11.59 -13.38
CA ALA A 22 -5.54 10.56 -12.36
C ALA A 22 -6.11 10.97 -11.00
N GLU A 23 -5.79 12.17 -10.51
CA GLU A 23 -6.32 12.67 -9.23
C GLU A 23 -7.85 12.89 -9.25
N LYS A 24 -8.41 13.22 -10.42
CA LYS A 24 -9.84 13.55 -10.55
C LYS A 24 -10.73 12.32 -10.72
N TYR A 25 -10.25 11.29 -11.43
CA TYR A 25 -11.06 10.15 -11.89
C TYR A 25 -10.60 8.80 -11.32
N SER A 26 -9.74 8.80 -10.30
CA SER A 26 -9.35 7.58 -9.59
C SER A 26 -9.57 7.69 -8.08
N LEU A 27 -9.71 6.54 -7.44
CA LEU A 27 -9.83 6.41 -5.99
C LEU A 27 -8.45 6.13 -5.39
N PRO A 28 -7.92 6.95 -4.48
CA PRO A 28 -6.71 6.60 -3.74
C PRO A 28 -6.99 5.51 -2.70
N LEU A 29 -5.95 4.95 -2.09
CA LEU A 29 -6.07 4.10 -0.89
C LEU A 29 -4.97 4.46 0.11
N LYS A 30 -5.17 5.54 0.88
CA LYS A 30 -4.21 6.02 1.89
C LYS A 30 -4.78 6.07 3.29
N SER A 31 -6.08 6.30 3.41
CA SER A 31 -6.81 6.44 4.67
C SER A 31 -7.92 5.40 4.83
N ILE A 32 -8.50 5.32 6.03
CA ILE A 32 -9.70 4.49 6.29
C ILE A 32 -10.87 4.99 5.46
N SER A 33 -11.03 6.31 5.32
CA SER A 33 -12.09 6.90 4.49
C SER A 33 -11.98 6.46 3.03
N ASP A 34 -10.77 6.37 2.50
CA ASP A 34 -10.54 5.88 1.14
C ASP A 34 -10.98 4.40 0.99
N ALA A 35 -10.65 3.56 1.98
CA ALA A 35 -11.06 2.16 1.97
C ALA A 35 -12.59 1.99 2.01
N VAL A 36 -13.28 2.81 2.82
CA VAL A 36 -14.75 2.82 2.86
C VAL A 36 -15.33 3.27 1.52
N LYS A 37 -14.80 4.36 0.94
CA LYS A 37 -15.23 4.85 -0.38
C LYS A 37 -15.06 3.78 -1.46
N ILE A 38 -13.94 3.07 -1.49
CA ILE A 38 -13.70 1.98 -2.44
C ILE A 38 -14.72 0.85 -2.23
N LYS A 39 -14.96 0.43 -0.98
CA LYS A 39 -15.95 -0.61 -0.67
C LYS A 39 -17.35 -0.22 -1.17
N ASN A 40 -17.84 0.96 -0.76
CA ASN A 40 -19.17 1.44 -1.15
C ASN A 40 -19.26 1.60 -2.68
N HIS A 41 -18.23 2.14 -3.33
CA HIS A 41 -18.16 2.22 -4.79
C HIS A 41 -18.28 0.84 -5.46
N CYS A 42 -17.57 -0.17 -4.96
CA CYS A 42 -17.70 -1.54 -5.47
C CYS A 42 -19.13 -2.10 -5.33
N ILE A 43 -19.80 -1.82 -4.22
CA ILE A 43 -21.20 -2.23 -4.00
C ILE A 43 -22.12 -1.54 -5.01
N VAL A 44 -22.04 -0.21 -5.13
CA VAL A 44 -22.81 0.58 -6.11
C VAL A 44 -22.58 0.10 -7.54
N GLN A 45 -21.33 -0.22 -7.92
CA GLN A 45 -21.04 -0.75 -9.25
C GLN A 45 -21.71 -2.12 -9.48
N MET A 46 -21.79 -2.97 -8.47
CA MET A 46 -22.46 -4.26 -8.57
C MET A 46 -23.98 -4.11 -8.69
N GLU A 47 -24.59 -3.21 -7.91
CA GLU A 47 -26.02 -2.89 -8.01
C GLU A 47 -26.38 -2.29 -9.38
N ARG A 48 -25.60 -1.31 -9.84
CA ARG A 48 -25.81 -0.73 -11.19
C ARG A 48 -25.67 -1.79 -12.28
N ALA A 49 -24.68 -2.67 -12.13
CA ALA A 49 -24.46 -3.78 -13.07
C ALA A 49 -25.62 -4.78 -13.08
N SER A 50 -26.25 -5.08 -11.93
CA SER A 50 -27.38 -6.02 -11.88
C SER A 50 -28.64 -5.50 -12.57
N HIS A 51 -28.79 -4.18 -12.67
CA HIS A 51 -29.87 -3.54 -13.45
C HIS A 51 -29.51 -3.27 -14.91
N THR A 52 -28.29 -3.59 -15.35
CA THR A 52 -27.81 -3.29 -16.70
C THR A 52 -27.95 -4.50 -17.63
N GLN A 53 -28.81 -4.37 -18.65
CA GLN A 53 -29.04 -5.40 -19.66
C GLN A 53 -27.88 -5.53 -20.65
N ASN A 54 -27.29 -4.40 -21.09
CA ASN A 54 -26.19 -4.40 -22.04
C ASN A 54 -24.91 -4.96 -21.40
N ARG A 55 -24.51 -6.15 -21.82
CA ARG A 55 -23.32 -6.85 -21.32
C ARG A 55 -22.02 -6.06 -21.49
N ASN A 56 -21.87 -5.29 -22.57
CA ASN A 56 -20.66 -4.50 -22.79
C ASN A 56 -20.55 -3.35 -21.79
N GLU A 57 -21.65 -2.66 -21.50
CA GLU A 57 -21.67 -1.62 -20.46
C GLU A 57 -21.47 -2.23 -19.07
N ARG A 58 -22.12 -3.36 -18.78
CA ARG A 58 -21.92 -4.10 -17.52
C ARG A 58 -20.46 -4.48 -17.28
N LYS A 59 -19.75 -4.97 -18.31
CA LYS A 59 -18.31 -5.26 -18.23
C LYS A 59 -17.45 -4.03 -17.97
N LYS A 60 -17.85 -2.84 -18.41
CA LYS A 60 -17.13 -1.58 -18.08
C LYS A 60 -17.35 -1.19 -16.63
N MET A 61 -18.58 -1.34 -16.12
CA MET A 61 -18.93 -1.07 -14.72
C MET A 61 -18.18 -2.01 -13.76
N LEU A 62 -18.07 -3.29 -14.13
CA LEU A 62 -17.45 -4.34 -13.33
C LEU A 62 -15.98 -4.61 -13.67
N ARG A 63 -15.33 -3.71 -14.42
CA ARG A 63 -13.87 -3.73 -14.57
C ARG A 63 -13.23 -2.81 -13.55
N PHE A 64 -12.40 -3.40 -12.69
CA PHE A 64 -11.65 -2.70 -11.65
C PHE A 64 -10.19 -2.62 -12.06
N VAL A 65 -9.68 -1.41 -12.28
CA VAL A 65 -8.27 -1.18 -12.64
C VAL A 65 -7.53 -0.74 -11.38
N VAL A 66 -6.54 -1.52 -10.95
CA VAL A 66 -5.62 -1.14 -9.87
C VAL A 66 -4.32 -0.67 -10.52
N VAL A 67 -3.91 0.57 -10.23
CA VAL A 67 -2.67 1.16 -10.75
C VAL A 67 -1.60 1.15 -9.67
N GLY A 68 -0.57 0.32 -9.86
CA GLY A 68 0.56 0.16 -8.94
C GLY A 68 0.70 -1.27 -8.41
N GLY A 69 1.73 -1.99 -8.84
CA GLY A 69 2.04 -3.36 -8.41
C GLY A 69 2.93 -3.46 -7.16
N GLY A 70 2.91 -2.44 -6.30
CA GLY A 70 3.54 -2.50 -4.98
C GLY A 70 2.73 -3.36 -4.00
N PRO A 71 3.15 -3.45 -2.72
CA PRO A 71 2.46 -4.31 -1.74
C PRO A 71 0.96 -4.00 -1.64
N THR A 72 0.60 -2.72 -1.51
CA THR A 72 -0.79 -2.27 -1.42
C THR A 72 -1.63 -2.71 -2.62
N GLY A 73 -1.15 -2.53 -3.86
CA GLY A 73 -1.93 -2.88 -5.03
C GLY A 73 -2.04 -4.38 -5.29
N VAL A 74 -1.01 -5.15 -4.91
CA VAL A 74 -1.06 -6.61 -4.95
C VAL A 74 -2.06 -7.17 -3.92
N GLU A 75 -2.01 -6.68 -2.68
CA GLU A 75 -2.98 -7.05 -1.64
C GLU A 75 -4.40 -6.65 -2.06
N LEU A 76 -4.59 -5.40 -2.51
CA LEU A 76 -5.89 -4.91 -2.96
C LEU A 76 -6.45 -5.72 -4.13
N ALA A 77 -5.64 -6.03 -5.15
CA ALA A 77 -6.11 -6.82 -6.30
C ALA A 77 -6.56 -8.22 -5.88
N ALA A 78 -5.86 -8.85 -4.93
CA ALA A 78 -6.26 -10.15 -4.40
C ALA A 78 -7.56 -10.06 -3.56
N GLU A 79 -7.66 -9.05 -2.70
CA GLU A 79 -8.84 -8.84 -1.85
C GLU A 79 -10.07 -8.45 -2.66
N LEU A 80 -9.91 -7.67 -3.74
CA LEU A 80 -11.00 -7.35 -4.67
C LEU A 80 -11.49 -8.60 -5.40
N GLU A 81 -10.58 -9.47 -5.83
CA GLU A 81 -10.95 -10.71 -6.54
C GLU A 81 -11.79 -11.61 -5.64
N GLU A 82 -11.36 -11.76 -4.39
CA GLU A 82 -12.09 -12.52 -3.39
C GLU A 82 -13.42 -11.86 -3.02
N PHE A 83 -13.44 -10.54 -2.84
CA PHE A 83 -14.67 -9.81 -2.55
C PHE A 83 -15.71 -10.02 -3.66
N ILE A 84 -15.28 -9.97 -4.93
CA ILE A 84 -16.17 -10.21 -6.06
C ILE A 84 -16.62 -11.67 -6.15
N LYS A 85 -15.69 -12.62 -6.11
CA LYS A 85 -16.01 -14.03 -6.39
C LYS A 85 -16.57 -14.81 -5.21
N GLU A 86 -16.21 -14.45 -3.99
CA GLU A 86 -16.66 -15.16 -2.79
C GLU A 86 -17.77 -14.40 -2.07
N THR A 87 -17.66 -13.07 -1.96
CA THR A 87 -18.70 -12.30 -1.26
C THR A 87 -19.88 -12.01 -2.17
N PHE A 88 -19.69 -11.34 -3.32
CA PHE A 88 -20.82 -10.97 -4.17
C PHE A 88 -21.53 -12.16 -4.84
N SER A 89 -20.86 -13.29 -5.03
CA SER A 89 -21.50 -14.50 -5.56
C SER A 89 -22.60 -15.07 -4.66
N SER A 90 -22.62 -14.71 -3.37
CA SER A 90 -23.69 -15.09 -2.45
C SER A 90 -24.95 -14.23 -2.62
N TYR A 91 -24.85 -13.08 -3.28
CA TYR A 91 -25.91 -12.08 -3.38
C TYR A 91 -26.36 -11.77 -4.82
N TYR A 92 -25.51 -12.03 -5.81
CA TYR A 92 -25.75 -11.68 -7.21
C TYR A 92 -25.67 -12.91 -8.14
N PRO A 93 -26.44 -12.92 -9.24
CA PRO A 93 -26.43 -13.99 -10.23
C PRO A 93 -25.03 -14.31 -10.81
N PRO A 94 -24.70 -15.60 -11.06
CA PRO A 94 -23.39 -16.02 -11.58
C PRO A 94 -22.98 -15.32 -12.89
N GLU A 95 -23.93 -15.00 -13.77
CA GLU A 95 -23.67 -14.32 -15.03
C GLU A 95 -23.16 -12.89 -14.85
N ILE A 96 -23.56 -12.19 -13.79
CA ILE A 96 -23.08 -10.86 -13.45
C ILE A 96 -21.67 -10.97 -12.88
N ILE A 97 -21.44 -11.92 -11.97
CA ILE A 97 -20.11 -12.19 -11.40
C ILE A 97 -19.09 -12.55 -12.49
N ALA A 98 -19.50 -13.33 -13.49
CA ALA A 98 -18.64 -13.74 -14.60
C ALA A 98 -18.22 -12.57 -15.53
N ASP A 99 -18.91 -11.44 -15.47
CA ASP A 99 -18.54 -10.24 -16.24
C ASP A 99 -17.56 -9.32 -15.49
N ALA A 100 -17.33 -9.56 -14.19
CA ALA A 100 -16.38 -8.81 -13.40
C ALA A 100 -14.92 -9.18 -13.72
N SER A 101 -14.05 -8.17 -13.77
CA SER A 101 -12.63 -8.36 -14.07
C SER A 101 -11.75 -7.37 -13.33
N ILE A 102 -10.54 -7.81 -12.99
CA ILE A 102 -9.54 -6.97 -12.33
C ILE A 102 -8.32 -6.87 -13.23
N VAL A 103 -7.83 -5.65 -13.43
CA VAL A 103 -6.61 -5.36 -14.17
C VAL A 103 -5.63 -4.66 -13.22
N LEU A 104 -4.47 -5.26 -12.98
CA LEU A 104 -3.38 -4.66 -12.21
C LEU A 104 -2.32 -4.12 -13.17
N VAL A 105 -2.12 -2.80 -13.20
CA VAL A 105 -1.12 -2.15 -14.05
C VAL A 105 0.12 -1.82 -13.22
N GLN A 106 1.29 -2.25 -13.69
CA GLN A 106 2.56 -2.03 -12.99
C GLN A 106 3.67 -1.60 -13.95
N LYS A 107 4.34 -0.51 -13.60
CA LYS A 107 5.42 0.09 -14.40
C LYS A 107 6.62 -0.84 -14.53
N ASP A 108 6.99 -1.53 -13.46
CA ASP A 108 8.13 -2.44 -13.46
C ASP A 108 7.79 -3.78 -14.14
N ARG A 109 8.83 -4.55 -14.46
CA ARG A 109 8.69 -5.90 -15.02
C ARG A 109 8.30 -6.96 -13.99
N GLU A 110 8.15 -6.58 -12.73
CA GLU A 110 7.84 -7.46 -11.62
C GLU A 110 6.89 -6.76 -10.63
N LEU A 111 6.03 -7.56 -9.99
CA LEU A 111 5.27 -7.12 -8.82
C LEU A 111 6.19 -7.04 -7.59
N VAL A 112 5.83 -6.17 -6.64
CA VAL A 112 6.55 -5.98 -5.36
C VAL A 112 8.07 -5.97 -5.55
N PRO A 113 8.62 -5.06 -6.38
CA PRO A 113 10.00 -5.13 -6.88
C PRO A 113 11.06 -5.10 -5.77
N HIS A 114 10.74 -4.57 -4.59
CA HIS A 114 11.61 -4.52 -3.41
C HIS A 114 11.67 -5.82 -2.59
N PHE A 115 10.87 -6.82 -2.95
CA PHE A 115 10.83 -8.12 -2.27
C PHE A 115 11.74 -9.12 -2.99
N GLY A 116 12.10 -10.20 -2.31
CA GLY A 116 12.91 -11.26 -2.92
C GLY A 116 12.21 -11.96 -4.09
N PRO A 117 12.98 -12.53 -5.03
CA PRO A 117 12.49 -13.03 -6.32
C PRO A 117 11.39 -14.09 -6.19
N ARG A 118 11.46 -14.94 -5.16
CA ARG A 118 10.44 -15.96 -4.88
C ARG A 118 9.10 -15.33 -4.54
N VAL A 119 9.09 -14.25 -3.75
CA VAL A 119 7.84 -13.55 -3.41
C VAL A 119 7.25 -12.89 -4.64
N ARG A 120 8.08 -12.21 -5.45
CA ARG A 120 7.64 -11.56 -6.70
C ARG A 120 6.98 -12.56 -7.65
N GLN A 121 7.62 -13.70 -7.89
CA GLN A 121 7.10 -14.77 -8.75
C GLN A 121 5.81 -15.39 -8.19
N GLN A 122 5.78 -15.68 -6.89
CA GLN A 122 4.60 -16.28 -6.24
C GLN A 122 3.40 -15.33 -6.26
N SER A 123 3.62 -14.03 -6.01
CA SER A 123 2.56 -13.02 -6.08
C SER A 123 1.94 -12.96 -7.47
N LEU A 124 2.76 -12.90 -8.53
CA LEU A 124 2.29 -12.89 -9.91
C LEU A 124 1.46 -14.13 -10.23
N ARG A 125 2.02 -15.33 -9.99
CA ARG A 125 1.33 -16.60 -10.24
C ARG A 125 0.01 -16.72 -9.50
N THR A 126 -0.05 -16.23 -8.25
CA THR A 126 -1.25 -16.30 -7.43
C THR A 126 -2.35 -15.38 -7.97
N LEU A 127 -2.00 -14.15 -8.32
CA LEU A 127 -2.96 -13.19 -8.91
C LEU A 127 -3.48 -13.70 -10.26
N GLU A 128 -2.60 -14.20 -11.13
CA GLU A 128 -2.99 -14.76 -12.43
C GLU A 128 -3.88 -16.00 -12.27
N LYS A 129 -3.57 -16.89 -11.32
CA LYS A 129 -4.41 -18.05 -10.99
C LYS A 129 -5.80 -17.65 -10.48
N LYS A 130 -5.89 -16.52 -9.77
CA LYS A 130 -7.15 -15.89 -9.36
C LYS A 130 -7.87 -15.19 -10.52
N GLY A 131 -7.27 -15.10 -11.70
CA GLY A 131 -7.88 -14.47 -12.88
C GLY A 131 -7.71 -12.95 -12.93
N VAL A 132 -6.81 -12.39 -12.13
CA VAL A 132 -6.39 -10.98 -12.25
C VAL A 132 -5.52 -10.85 -13.49
N THR A 133 -5.86 -9.89 -14.37
CA THR A 133 -5.02 -9.55 -15.53
C THR A 133 -3.89 -8.64 -15.07
N VAL A 134 -2.64 -9.10 -15.14
CA VAL A 134 -1.47 -8.30 -14.71
C VAL A 134 -0.72 -7.72 -15.91
N MET A 135 -0.68 -6.39 -16.00
CA MET A 135 0.02 -5.65 -17.04
C MET A 135 1.36 -5.11 -16.52
N LEU A 136 2.40 -5.93 -16.63
CA LEU A 136 3.77 -5.57 -16.27
C LEU A 136 4.44 -4.72 -17.34
N GLY A 137 5.43 -3.92 -16.94
CA GLY A 137 6.15 -3.05 -17.86
C GLY A 137 5.23 -2.06 -18.56
N SER A 138 4.19 -1.57 -17.88
CA SER A 138 3.23 -0.61 -18.43
C SER A 138 2.86 0.44 -17.40
N THR A 139 2.74 1.69 -17.85
CA THR A 139 2.37 2.84 -17.02
C THR A 139 1.08 3.46 -17.55
N VAL A 140 0.29 4.07 -16.69
CA VAL A 140 -0.88 4.86 -17.10
C VAL A 140 -0.43 6.25 -17.54
N LYS A 141 -0.86 6.71 -18.72
CA LYS A 141 -0.58 8.06 -19.25
C LYS A 141 -1.75 9.02 -19.10
N GLU A 142 -2.97 8.50 -18.97
CA GLU A 142 -4.18 9.30 -18.85
C GLU A 142 -5.24 8.47 -18.12
N VAL A 143 -6.02 9.12 -17.27
CA VAL A 143 -7.26 8.58 -16.69
C VAL A 143 -8.40 9.48 -17.11
N GLY A 144 -9.46 8.90 -17.67
CA GLY A 144 -10.71 9.59 -17.98
C GLY A 144 -11.85 9.11 -17.09
N VAL A 145 -13.07 9.57 -17.35
CA VAL A 145 -14.27 9.24 -16.54
C VAL A 145 -14.54 7.74 -16.47
N SER A 146 -14.29 7.00 -17.55
CA SER A 146 -14.58 5.57 -17.64
C SER A 146 -13.51 4.78 -18.39
N TYR A 147 -12.26 5.26 -18.36
CA TYR A 147 -11.14 4.59 -18.98
C TYR A 147 -9.78 4.98 -18.40
N ILE A 148 -8.78 4.16 -18.69
CA ILE A 148 -7.36 4.53 -18.64
C ILE A 148 -6.73 4.39 -20.03
N VAL A 149 -5.65 5.14 -20.28
CA VAL A 149 -4.77 4.94 -21.44
C VAL A 149 -3.38 4.59 -20.93
N SER A 150 -2.81 3.49 -21.42
CA SER A 150 -1.45 3.09 -21.07
C SER A 150 -0.39 3.79 -21.92
N ASP A 151 0.86 3.65 -21.50
CA ASP A 151 2.04 4.11 -22.21
C ASP A 151 2.23 3.47 -23.59
N LYS A 152 1.63 2.30 -23.79
CA LYS A 152 1.58 1.52 -25.04
C LYS A 152 0.34 1.85 -25.88
N ASN A 153 -0.35 2.95 -25.60
CA ASN A 153 -1.59 3.38 -26.26
C ASN A 153 -2.74 2.36 -26.17
N VAL A 154 -2.71 1.48 -25.17
CA VAL A 154 -3.82 0.56 -24.90
C VAL A 154 -4.86 1.29 -24.05
N LYS A 155 -6.09 1.41 -24.57
CA LYS A 155 -7.22 1.99 -23.85
C LYS A 155 -8.03 0.90 -23.16
N ILE A 156 -8.21 1.01 -21.85
CA ILE A 156 -8.99 0.07 -21.04
C ILE A 156 -10.18 0.81 -20.48
N PHE A 157 -11.38 0.38 -20.85
CA PHE A 157 -12.62 0.93 -20.29
C PHE A 157 -12.91 0.33 -18.93
N ALA A 158 -13.06 1.18 -17.92
CA ALA A 158 -13.33 0.82 -16.54
C ALA A 158 -13.91 2.03 -15.82
N GLU A 159 -15.03 1.85 -15.13
CA GLU A 159 -15.61 2.90 -14.27
C GLU A 159 -14.95 2.96 -12.90
N THR A 160 -14.11 1.97 -12.56
CA THR A 160 -13.36 1.95 -11.30
C THR A 160 -11.87 1.91 -11.58
N VAL A 161 -11.18 3.00 -11.22
CA VAL A 161 -9.72 3.09 -11.24
C VAL A 161 -9.26 3.38 -9.82
N ILE A 162 -8.39 2.53 -9.27
CA ILE A 162 -7.84 2.67 -7.91
C ILE A 162 -6.34 2.93 -8.03
N TRP A 163 -5.88 4.05 -7.47
CA TRP A 163 -4.52 4.53 -7.62
C TRP A 163 -3.68 4.29 -6.36
N VAL A 164 -2.67 3.43 -6.49
CA VAL A 164 -1.75 3.02 -5.42
C VAL A 164 -0.29 2.98 -5.90
N ALA A 165 0.03 3.66 -7.00
CA ALA A 165 1.31 3.55 -7.70
C ALA A 165 2.47 4.31 -7.06
N GLY A 166 2.23 5.10 -6.02
CA GLY A 166 3.29 5.82 -5.34
C GLY A 166 2.81 6.82 -4.32
N VAL A 167 3.75 7.26 -3.51
CA VAL A 167 3.55 8.32 -2.51
C VAL A 167 4.61 9.40 -2.70
N LYS A 168 4.27 10.63 -2.31
CA LYS A 168 5.20 11.75 -2.17
C LYS A 168 5.20 12.22 -0.72
N PRO A 169 6.30 12.75 -0.17
CA PRO A 169 6.30 13.32 1.18
C PRO A 169 5.23 14.41 1.30
N ALA A 170 4.62 14.52 2.48
CA ALA A 170 3.64 15.57 2.73
C ALA A 170 4.25 16.97 2.49
N GLU A 171 3.48 17.92 2.00
CA GLU A 171 4.04 19.25 1.71
C GLU A 171 4.15 20.10 2.98
N LEU A 172 5.38 20.55 3.28
CA LEU A 172 5.64 21.48 4.37
C LEU A 172 6.59 22.58 3.87
N LYS A 173 6.21 23.84 4.09
CA LYS A 173 7.05 24.99 3.76
C LYS A 173 8.08 25.22 4.87
N PHE A 174 9.31 25.51 4.46
CA PHE A 174 10.40 25.87 5.36
C PHE A 174 10.91 27.26 4.98
N ASP A 175 11.10 28.13 5.97
CA ASP A 175 11.65 29.47 5.75
C ASP A 175 13.16 29.42 5.41
N GLY A 176 13.83 28.32 5.74
CA GLY A 176 15.25 28.08 5.46
C GLY A 176 15.51 27.00 4.41
N LYS A 177 16.76 26.92 3.94
CA LYS A 177 17.20 25.83 3.06
C LYS A 177 17.30 24.53 3.84
N VAL A 178 16.36 23.61 3.60
CA VAL A 178 16.40 22.22 4.09
C VAL A 178 16.74 21.31 2.92
N ALA A 179 17.78 20.50 3.08
CA ALA A 179 18.20 19.57 2.04
C ALA A 179 17.14 18.47 1.82
N GLN A 180 16.82 18.20 0.56
CA GLN A 180 15.83 17.20 0.15
C GLN A 180 16.46 16.22 -0.84
N SER A 181 16.08 14.94 -0.77
CA SER A 181 16.43 13.96 -1.79
C SER A 181 15.60 14.17 -3.07
N PRO A 182 15.98 13.56 -4.21
CA PRO A 182 15.26 13.73 -5.48
C PRO A 182 13.76 13.34 -5.44
N ASP A 183 13.37 12.50 -4.47
CA ASP A 183 11.98 12.10 -4.21
C ASP A 183 11.25 13.03 -3.22
N GLY A 184 11.86 14.16 -2.86
CA GLY A 184 11.29 15.22 -2.01
C GLY A 184 11.42 15.01 -0.50
N ARG A 185 12.00 13.89 -0.05
CA ARG A 185 12.13 13.60 1.40
C ARG A 185 13.24 14.43 2.03
N LEU A 186 13.08 14.81 3.29
CA LEU A 186 14.09 15.59 4.00
C LEU A 186 15.32 14.73 4.30
N ILE A 187 16.51 15.18 3.91
CA ILE A 187 17.76 14.48 4.20
C ILE A 187 18.07 14.61 5.69
N VAL A 188 18.34 13.47 6.33
CA VAL A 188 18.64 13.39 7.76
C VAL A 188 19.99 12.73 8.02
N ASN A 189 20.64 13.17 9.09
CA ASN A 189 21.92 12.62 9.51
C ASN A 189 21.76 11.24 10.22
N GLN A 190 22.87 10.67 10.70
CA GLN A 190 22.89 9.37 11.37
C GLN A 190 22.03 9.31 12.66
N TYR A 191 21.63 10.45 13.22
CA TYR A 191 20.80 10.56 14.43
C TYR A 191 19.34 10.87 14.12
N LEU A 192 18.96 10.93 12.83
CA LEU A 192 17.64 11.32 12.31
C LEU A 192 17.32 12.81 12.49
N GLN A 193 18.35 13.65 12.61
CA GLN A 193 18.19 15.10 12.65
C GLN A 193 18.28 15.69 11.24
N LEU A 194 17.59 16.81 10.99
CA LEU A 194 17.80 17.58 9.77
C LEU A 194 19.24 18.07 9.70
N GLU A 195 19.80 18.12 8.50
CA GLU A 195 21.11 18.73 8.29
C GLU A 195 21.10 20.19 8.78
N ASN A 196 22.12 20.58 9.53
CA ASN A 196 22.28 21.90 10.16
C ASN A 196 21.37 22.22 11.36
N TYR A 197 20.48 21.31 11.78
CA TYR A 197 19.63 21.52 12.97
C TYR A 197 19.87 20.44 14.03
N ARG A 198 20.32 20.84 15.22
CA ARG A 198 20.60 19.90 16.33
C ARG A 198 19.34 19.51 17.12
N ASN A 199 18.26 20.26 16.99
CA ASN A 199 17.04 20.06 17.76
C ASN A 199 15.80 19.70 16.90
N ILE A 200 15.97 19.56 15.58
CA ILE A 200 14.90 19.18 14.67
C ILE A 200 15.18 17.77 14.11
N PHE A 201 14.24 16.86 14.33
CA PHE A 201 14.27 15.49 13.84
C PHE A 201 13.23 15.29 12.74
N ALA A 202 13.51 14.40 11.78
CA ALA A 202 12.52 13.96 10.80
C ALA A 202 12.56 12.43 10.65
N LEU A 203 11.39 11.81 10.47
CA LEU A 203 11.27 10.36 10.41
C LEU A 203 10.12 9.90 9.49
N GLY A 204 10.07 8.58 9.28
CA GLY A 204 9.06 7.92 8.46
C GLY A 204 9.18 8.30 7.00
N ASP A 205 8.04 8.31 6.31
CA ASP A 205 7.96 8.57 4.87
C ASP A 205 8.35 10.00 4.49
N PHE A 206 8.49 10.89 5.48
CA PHE A 206 8.92 12.28 5.29
C PHE A 206 10.44 12.44 5.25
N ALA A 207 11.20 11.45 5.75
CA ALA A 207 12.65 11.53 5.90
C ALA A 207 13.42 10.55 4.99
N SER A 208 14.52 11.05 4.45
CA SER A 208 15.49 10.31 3.63
C SER A 208 16.69 9.96 4.49
N PHE A 209 16.60 8.83 5.20
CA PHE A 209 17.73 8.27 5.93
C PHE A 209 18.45 7.24 5.06
N ALA A 210 19.70 7.50 4.72
CA ALA A 210 20.54 6.57 3.96
C ALA A 210 21.39 5.70 4.90
N GLN A 211 21.44 4.40 4.61
CA GLN A 211 22.39 3.49 5.24
C GLN A 211 23.00 2.54 4.23
N LYS A 212 24.12 1.92 4.60
CA LYS A 212 24.80 0.95 3.76
C LYS A 212 23.95 -0.30 3.55
N ASN A 213 23.78 -0.69 2.29
CA ASN A 213 23.19 -1.97 1.91
C ASN A 213 24.23 -3.11 1.96
N ARG A 214 23.84 -4.33 1.58
CA ARG A 214 24.74 -5.51 1.53
C ARG A 214 25.95 -5.32 0.60
N LYS A 215 25.88 -4.39 -0.36
CA LYS A 215 26.96 -4.04 -1.30
C LYS A 215 27.79 -2.84 -0.81
N ASN A 216 27.66 -2.44 0.45
CA ASN A 216 28.38 -1.32 1.07
C ASN A 216 28.07 0.07 0.44
N VAL A 217 26.96 0.18 -0.30
CA VAL A 217 26.49 1.43 -0.93
C VAL A 217 25.42 2.06 -0.04
N PHE A 218 25.49 3.38 0.15
CA PHE A 218 24.44 4.12 0.85
C PHE A 218 23.17 4.17 0.01
N VAL A 219 22.08 3.65 0.57
CA VAL A 219 20.75 3.65 -0.07
C VAL A 219 19.75 4.19 0.93
N PRO A 220 18.84 5.10 0.52
CA PRO A 220 17.77 5.57 1.38
C PRO A 220 16.86 4.40 1.77
N LEU A 221 16.39 4.40 3.03
CA LEU A 221 15.43 3.42 3.49
C LEU A 221 14.08 3.58 2.75
N PRO A 222 13.36 2.48 2.51
CA PRO A 222 12.04 2.54 1.89
C PRO A 222 11.00 3.14 2.85
N ALA A 223 9.95 3.74 2.27
CA ALA A 223 8.78 4.24 2.98
C ALA A 223 7.93 3.08 3.53
N LEU A 224 8.27 2.60 4.72
CA LEU A 224 7.61 1.46 5.38
C LEU A 224 7.30 1.78 6.84
N ALA A 225 6.14 1.30 7.32
CA ALA A 225 5.75 1.44 8.73
C ALA A 225 6.81 0.89 9.71
N GLN A 226 7.46 -0.24 9.39
CA GLN A 226 8.52 -0.79 10.24
C GLN A 226 9.79 0.09 10.31
N VAL A 227 10.05 0.90 9.28
CA VAL A 227 11.15 1.88 9.28
C VAL A 227 10.76 3.03 10.19
N ALA A 228 9.58 3.62 9.98
CA ALA A 228 9.04 4.72 10.77
C ALA A 228 8.99 4.37 12.27
N GLU A 229 8.51 3.18 12.63
CA GLU A 229 8.43 2.72 14.01
C GLU A 229 9.82 2.62 14.67
N LYS A 230 10.81 2.08 13.96
CA LYS A 230 12.19 1.97 14.48
C LYS A 230 12.86 3.33 14.59
N GLN A 231 12.63 4.22 13.62
CA GLN A 231 13.10 5.60 13.68
C GLN A 231 12.49 6.35 14.86
N ALA A 232 11.18 6.22 15.10
CA ALA A 232 10.49 6.84 16.24
C ALA A 232 11.11 6.43 17.58
N ARG A 233 11.39 5.13 17.77
CA ARG A 233 12.08 4.64 18.99
C ARG A 233 13.50 5.22 19.13
N ALA A 234 14.21 5.42 18.02
CA ALA A 234 15.55 6.00 18.03
C ALA A 234 15.54 7.50 18.34
N VAL A 235 14.64 8.26 17.71
CA VAL A 235 14.43 9.68 17.98
C VAL A 235 14.03 9.91 19.43
N ALA A 236 13.08 9.14 19.97
CA ALA A 236 12.68 9.26 21.37
C ALA A 236 13.87 9.08 22.34
N LYS A 237 14.73 8.09 22.10
CA LYS A 237 15.95 7.86 22.89
C LYS A 237 16.98 8.98 22.72
N ASN A 238 17.14 9.51 21.50
CA ASN A 238 18.07 10.59 21.23
C ASN A 238 17.62 11.91 21.85
N ILE A 239 16.31 12.20 21.90
CA ILE A 239 15.79 13.36 22.63
C ILE A 239 16.06 13.22 24.13
N GLN A 240 15.83 12.04 24.72
CA GLN A 240 16.17 11.79 26.14
C GLN A 240 17.67 12.00 26.42
N LEU A 241 18.55 11.56 25.51
CA LEU A 241 19.99 11.78 25.64
C LEU A 241 20.36 13.26 25.51
N ALA A 242 19.76 13.97 24.54
CA ALA A 242 20.00 15.40 24.33
C ALA A 242 19.61 16.24 25.55
N VAL A 243 18.42 15.97 26.12
CA VAL A 243 17.94 16.63 27.35
C VAL A 243 18.88 16.36 28.53
N ALA A 244 19.46 15.16 28.60
CA ALA A 244 20.42 14.79 29.64
C ALA A 244 21.87 15.27 29.37
N GLY A 245 22.11 16.05 28.30
CA GLY A 245 23.46 16.48 27.91
C GLY A 245 24.39 15.34 27.46
N LYS A 246 23.83 14.19 27.07
CA LYS A 246 24.57 12.98 26.67
C LYS A 246 24.72 12.88 25.15
N ALA A 247 25.76 12.18 24.72
CA ALA A 247 25.99 11.89 23.30
C ALA A 247 24.85 11.07 22.68
N LEU A 248 24.43 11.46 21.46
CA LEU A 248 23.38 10.78 20.70
C LEU A 248 23.84 9.42 20.17
N ARG A 249 22.88 8.54 19.89
CA ARG A 249 23.14 7.21 19.33
C ARG A 249 22.74 7.16 17.85
N ALA A 250 23.67 6.71 17.02
CA ALA A 250 23.43 6.55 15.59
C ALA A 250 22.34 5.49 15.34
N PHE A 251 21.40 5.81 14.46
CA PHE A 251 20.35 4.92 14.02
C PHE A 251 20.92 3.86 13.07
N ARG A 252 20.49 2.61 13.24
CA ARG A 252 20.79 1.50 12.33
C ARG A 252 19.52 0.70 12.11
N TYR A 253 19.10 0.59 10.86
CA TYR A 253 17.92 -0.17 10.51
C TYR A 253 18.27 -1.61 10.16
N ARG A 254 17.65 -2.54 10.89
CA ARG A 254 17.64 -3.97 10.58
C ARG A 254 16.27 -4.35 10.05
N HIS A 255 16.19 -4.86 8.83
CA HIS A 255 14.92 -5.28 8.24
C HIS A 255 14.40 -6.56 8.93
N ALA A 256 13.11 -6.60 9.25
CA ALA A 256 12.50 -7.75 9.94
C ALA A 256 11.97 -8.84 8.99
N GLY A 257 11.97 -8.58 7.68
CA GLY A 257 11.32 -9.39 6.68
C GLY A 257 10.11 -8.68 6.05
N ASN A 258 9.58 -9.30 5.01
CA ASN A 258 8.43 -8.82 4.26
C ASN A 258 7.32 -9.87 4.27
N LEU A 259 6.08 -9.42 4.35
CA LEU A 259 4.90 -10.26 4.41
C LEU A 259 3.81 -9.58 3.58
N ILE A 260 3.16 -10.35 2.71
CA ILE A 260 2.07 -9.86 1.87
C ILE A 260 0.90 -10.83 1.89
N SER A 261 -0.31 -10.29 2.03
CA SER A 261 -1.55 -11.05 1.85
C SER A 261 -1.86 -11.20 0.36
N LEU A 262 -2.38 -12.35 -0.06
CA LEU A 262 -2.87 -12.61 -1.41
C LEU A 262 -4.31 -13.14 -1.35
N GLY A 263 -5.09 -12.60 -0.42
CA GLY A 263 -6.44 -13.05 -0.06
C GLY A 263 -6.46 -14.06 1.09
N GLN A 264 -7.65 -14.50 1.45
CA GLN A 264 -7.92 -15.52 2.44
C GLN A 264 -7.16 -16.80 2.06
N TRP A 265 -6.56 -17.42 3.09
CA TRP A 265 -5.77 -18.65 2.98
C TRP A 265 -4.46 -18.55 2.20
N MET A 266 -4.09 -17.39 1.66
CA MET A 266 -2.90 -17.24 0.84
C MET A 266 -2.09 -16.02 1.28
N ALA A 267 -0.92 -16.24 1.87
CA ALA A 267 0.05 -15.20 2.11
C ALA A 267 1.43 -15.66 1.66
N VAL A 268 2.29 -14.70 1.35
CA VAL A 268 3.69 -14.95 1.02
C VAL A 268 4.56 -14.09 1.90
N GLY A 269 5.56 -14.70 2.51
CA GLY A 269 6.49 -14.04 3.40
C GLY A 269 7.93 -14.39 3.08
N GLU A 270 8.82 -13.46 3.32
CA GLU A 270 10.25 -13.70 3.39
C GLU A 270 10.80 -13.22 4.72
N MET A 271 11.54 -14.09 5.37
CA MET A 271 12.24 -13.78 6.60
C MET A 271 13.64 -14.39 6.53
N LEU A 272 14.66 -13.55 6.72
CA LEU A 272 16.05 -13.91 6.51
C LEU A 272 16.29 -14.43 5.07
N ASN A 273 16.60 -15.72 4.92
CA ASN A 273 16.83 -16.39 3.64
C ASN A 273 15.72 -17.42 3.31
N PHE A 274 14.66 -17.47 4.13
CA PHE A 274 13.55 -18.39 3.93
C PHE A 274 12.36 -17.65 3.34
N THR A 275 11.73 -18.29 2.36
CA THR A 275 10.46 -17.85 1.78
C THR A 275 9.40 -18.85 2.18
N PHE A 276 8.28 -18.36 2.69
CA PHE A 276 7.13 -19.16 3.09
C PHE A 276 5.93 -18.72 2.27
N SER A 277 5.11 -19.67 1.87
CA SER A 277 3.85 -19.38 1.18
C SER A 277 2.79 -20.41 1.56
N GLY A 278 1.53 -19.98 1.54
CA GLY A 278 0.36 -20.86 1.67
C GLY A 278 -0.46 -20.57 2.93
N ARG A 279 -1.35 -21.51 3.27
CA ARG A 279 -2.32 -21.37 4.37
C ARG A 279 -1.67 -21.18 5.73
N LEU A 280 -0.59 -21.92 6.02
CA LEU A 280 0.18 -21.76 7.26
C LEU A 280 0.82 -20.37 7.34
N THR A 281 1.36 -19.88 6.22
CA THR A 281 1.94 -18.53 6.13
C THR A 281 0.86 -17.47 6.36
N TRP A 282 -0.36 -17.71 5.90
CA TRP A 282 -1.50 -16.82 6.14
C TRP A 282 -1.89 -16.75 7.62
N TRP A 283 -1.86 -17.86 8.37
CA TRP A 283 -2.04 -17.84 9.83
C TRP A 283 -0.91 -17.11 10.57
N VAL A 284 0.33 -17.30 10.12
CA VAL A 284 1.49 -16.55 10.65
C VAL A 284 1.32 -15.05 10.38
N TRP A 285 0.90 -14.67 9.18
CA TRP A 285 0.58 -13.29 8.81
C TRP A 285 -0.49 -12.71 9.76
N ARG A 286 -1.62 -13.40 9.94
CA ARG A 286 -2.69 -12.97 10.85
C ARG A 286 -2.16 -12.73 12.27
N THR A 287 -1.38 -13.67 12.78
CA THR A 287 -0.82 -13.61 14.14
C THR A 287 0.13 -12.41 14.31
N ILE A 288 1.06 -12.22 13.36
CA ILE A 288 2.02 -11.11 13.39
C ILE A 288 1.28 -9.77 13.34
N TYR A 289 0.30 -9.59 12.45
CA TYR A 289 -0.42 -8.33 12.32
C TYR A 289 -1.35 -8.05 13.52
N LEU A 290 -2.00 -9.08 14.08
CA LEU A 290 -2.74 -8.95 15.35
C LEU A 290 -1.82 -8.48 16.48
N SER A 291 -0.62 -9.06 16.60
CA SER A 291 0.32 -8.66 17.66
C SER A 291 0.77 -7.20 17.56
N LYS A 292 0.87 -6.66 16.33
CA LYS A 292 1.29 -5.28 16.03
C LYS A 292 0.23 -4.22 16.30
N LEU A 293 -1.06 -4.59 16.42
CA LEU A 293 -2.08 -3.64 16.81
C LEU A 293 -1.80 -3.11 18.23
N ILE A 294 -1.92 -1.80 18.43
CA ILE A 294 -1.59 -1.19 19.74
C ILE A 294 -2.65 -1.53 20.79
N SER A 295 -3.94 -1.46 20.41
CA SER A 295 -5.06 -1.61 21.36
C SER A 295 -5.54 -3.05 21.46
N TRP A 296 -5.64 -3.57 22.69
CA TRP A 296 -6.22 -4.90 22.95
C TRP A 296 -7.67 -5.02 22.44
N ARG A 297 -8.49 -3.98 22.60
CA ARG A 297 -9.85 -3.94 22.06
C ARG A 297 -9.87 -4.09 20.53
N LYS A 298 -8.95 -3.41 19.83
CA LYS A 298 -8.80 -3.56 18.37
C LYS A 298 -8.33 -4.96 18.00
N LYS A 299 -7.42 -5.57 18.76
CA LYS A 299 -6.98 -6.96 18.54
C LYS A 299 -8.14 -7.93 18.60
N VAL A 300 -8.93 -7.87 19.67
CA VAL A 300 -10.08 -8.77 19.87
C VAL A 300 -11.11 -8.57 18.76
N ARG A 301 -11.46 -7.31 18.43
CA ARG A 301 -12.40 -7.03 17.33
C ARG A 301 -11.94 -7.62 16.00
N VAL A 302 -10.69 -7.33 15.60
CA VAL A 302 -10.13 -7.86 14.34
C VAL A 302 -10.08 -9.39 14.35
N ALA A 303 -9.74 -10.01 15.49
CA ALA A 303 -9.73 -11.46 15.62
C ALA A 303 -11.12 -12.07 15.47
N ILE A 304 -12.15 -11.46 16.07
CA ILE A 304 -13.56 -11.87 15.91
C ILE A 304 -13.99 -11.69 14.46
N ASP A 305 -13.83 -10.49 13.87
CA ASP A 305 -14.23 -10.20 12.49
C ASP A 305 -13.60 -11.19 11.51
N TRP A 306 -12.30 -11.41 11.64
CA TRP A 306 -11.59 -12.36 10.80
C TRP A 306 -11.96 -13.83 11.05
N THR A 307 -12.53 -14.17 12.21
CA THR A 307 -13.03 -15.52 12.52
C THR A 307 -14.43 -15.70 11.93
N MET A 308 -15.30 -14.69 12.05
CA MET A 308 -16.63 -14.70 11.42
C MET A 308 -16.53 -14.80 9.90
N ASN A 309 -15.58 -14.09 9.28
CA ASN A 309 -15.33 -14.17 7.83
C ASN A 309 -14.81 -15.53 7.35
N LEU A 310 -14.46 -16.47 8.24
CA LEU A 310 -14.16 -17.86 7.84
C LEU A 310 -15.41 -18.69 7.59
N PHE A 311 -16.54 -18.30 8.21
CA PHE A 311 -17.78 -19.08 8.23
C PHE A 311 -18.95 -18.35 7.54
N SER A 312 -18.80 -17.06 7.25
CA SER A 312 -19.79 -16.22 6.60
C SER A 312 -19.14 -15.34 5.53
N PRO A 313 -19.84 -15.05 4.41
CA PRO A 313 -19.44 -13.99 3.48
C PRO A 313 -19.27 -12.66 4.22
N ARG A 314 -18.42 -11.79 3.66
CA ARG A 314 -18.20 -10.44 4.21
C ARG A 314 -19.49 -9.61 4.08
N ASP A 315 -19.66 -8.64 4.97
CA ASP A 315 -20.82 -7.73 4.96
C ASP A 315 -20.73 -6.75 3.77
N ILE A 316 -21.79 -6.72 2.95
CA ILE A 316 -21.95 -5.85 1.79
C ILE A 316 -22.81 -4.61 2.08
N SER A 317 -23.15 -4.35 3.34
CA SER A 317 -23.79 -3.10 3.74
C SER A 317 -22.84 -1.92 3.52
N GLU A 318 -23.37 -0.84 2.96
CA GLU A 318 -22.66 0.44 2.88
C GLU A 318 -22.40 0.98 4.28
N LEU A 319 -21.22 1.56 4.46
CA LEU A 319 -20.78 2.21 5.71
C LEU A 319 -20.88 3.73 5.61
#